data_AF-A3JI19-F1
#
_entry.id   AF-A3JI19-F1
#
_cell.length_a   1.000
_cell.length_b   1.000
_cell.length_c   1.000
_cell.angle_alpha   90.00
_cell.angle_beta   90.00
_cell.angle_gamma   90.00
#
_symmetry.space_group_name_H-M   'P 1'
#
loop_
_entity.id
_entity.type
_entity.pdbx_description
1 polymer ?
#
loop_
_entity_poly.entity_id
_entity_poly.type
_entity_poly.pdbx_seq_one_letter_code
_entity_poly.pdbx_strand_id
1 'polypeptide(L)'
;MDFTQPQATQSISGFPVTFREVILPGRAPVWVPRGISRHPLGASWRLYVVHEGGLITTKVEDDPCPLSSLSRAFALLVESLEGVVSRFVVDKRNRGLGFERDPLIDTGYTGVVLSRTSKPAGKRVEVSAMQMVRLPDGRIDSRNFYAGSIKEESVMDDPVGQSTRLHELIRKAVAARRYYNRQRSLGVYSTAAYKYLEVPDDIRRQHVEAPDLDIVAIMDSFIVVPRERRPKTTFGDPDALAARLQARDLTEPHADVWLEGRNVKFYKRLVEGRTFFIPTGLYRARGEWRVRVIHTEGVFSDSVPDADCEGCMLTGLREAWTYLVSLYREYPATTGRDKPVKHPLLDTGIPGFVVQPAQWVSEKTGDVSWSFSLKVNQRTESVRNKTLTLSYLRLDRVTGKALSHGLRHGAAVIAYRAYLLGQGASLDQAFVGKEAVIPGEFWPAEPVCTITAADLFYYVDQRPRTL
;
A
#
# COMPACT_ATOMS: atom_id res chain seq x y z
N MET A 1 29.71 -33.69 22.08
CA MET A 1 28.29 -33.35 22.25
C MET A 1 27.56 -34.59 22.74
N ASP A 2 26.71 -34.46 23.76
CA ASP A 2 25.93 -35.58 24.29
C ASP A 2 24.50 -35.54 23.73
N PHE A 3 24.21 -36.36 22.72
CA PHE A 3 22.88 -36.39 22.08
C PHE A 3 21.79 -37.06 22.92
N THR A 4 22.11 -37.60 24.10
CA THR A 4 21.12 -38.19 25.00
C THR A 4 20.36 -37.14 25.83
N GLN A 5 20.82 -35.88 25.79
CA GLN A 5 20.21 -34.77 26.52
C GLN A 5 19.75 -33.65 25.56
N PRO A 6 18.76 -32.83 25.97
CA PRO A 6 18.36 -31.65 25.21
C PRO A 6 19.54 -30.74 24.89
N GLN A 7 19.70 -30.40 23.62
CA GLN A 7 20.78 -29.54 23.14
C GLN A 7 20.26 -28.13 22.87
N ALA A 8 21.04 -27.11 23.27
CA ALA A 8 20.78 -25.74 22.87
C ALA A 8 21.00 -25.55 21.36
N THR A 9 20.22 -24.66 20.74
CA THR A 9 20.42 -24.28 19.33
C THR A 9 21.84 -23.76 19.13
N GLN A 10 22.53 -24.29 18.12
CA GLN A 10 23.86 -23.85 17.73
C GLN A 10 23.83 -23.04 16.44
N SER A 11 24.87 -22.22 16.23
CA SER A 11 25.07 -21.47 14.99
C SER A 11 26.42 -21.86 14.40
N ILE A 12 26.42 -22.61 13.31
CA ILE A 12 27.61 -23.10 12.62
C ILE A 12 27.74 -22.33 11.31
N SER A 13 28.74 -21.45 11.15
CA SER A 13 28.84 -20.55 9.98
C SER A 13 27.54 -19.78 9.69
N GLY A 14 26.83 -19.44 10.77
CA GLY A 14 25.50 -18.84 10.79
C GLY A 14 24.39 -19.65 10.11
N PHE A 15 24.60 -20.96 9.92
CA PHE A 15 23.51 -21.93 9.87
C PHE A 15 23.02 -22.22 11.29
N PRO A 16 21.76 -21.93 11.57
CA PRO A 16 21.14 -22.25 12.84
C PRO A 16 20.77 -23.74 12.87
N VAL A 17 21.43 -24.47 13.74
CA VAL A 17 21.22 -25.90 13.97
C VAL A 17 20.38 -26.08 15.23
N THR A 18 19.10 -26.36 15.02
CA THR A 18 18.16 -26.71 16.09
C THR A 18 18.11 -28.22 16.26
N PHE A 19 17.79 -28.69 17.46
CA PHE A 19 17.72 -30.12 17.78
C PHE A 19 16.27 -30.53 18.02
N ARG A 20 15.91 -31.74 17.60
CA ARG A 20 14.59 -32.33 17.83
C ARG A 20 14.73 -33.70 18.48
N GLU A 21 13.80 -34.04 19.33
CA GLU A 21 13.74 -35.37 19.92
C GLU A 21 13.37 -36.43 18.85
N VAL A 22 14.09 -37.54 18.85
CA VAL A 22 13.83 -38.71 18.01
C VAL A 22 13.94 -39.96 18.89
N ILE A 23 12.91 -40.79 18.88
CA ILE A 23 12.91 -42.07 19.61
C ILE A 23 13.49 -43.13 18.69
N LEU A 24 14.60 -43.74 19.13
CA LEU A 24 15.19 -44.88 18.44
C LEU A 24 14.54 -46.18 18.93
N PRO A 25 14.30 -47.18 18.06
CA PRO A 25 13.75 -48.46 18.47
C PRO A 25 14.58 -49.10 19.60
N GLY A 26 13.94 -49.40 20.73
CA GLY A 26 14.58 -50.04 21.88
C GLY A 26 15.60 -49.18 22.64
N ARG A 27 15.59 -47.85 22.49
CA ARG A 27 16.53 -46.94 23.17
C ARG A 27 15.84 -45.68 23.70
N ALA A 28 16.53 -44.99 24.62
CA ALA A 28 16.15 -43.66 25.10
C ALA A 28 16.08 -42.63 23.95
N PRO A 29 15.27 -41.57 24.10
CA PRO A 29 15.21 -40.49 23.12
C PRO A 29 16.58 -39.86 22.89
N VAL A 30 16.84 -39.47 21.64
CA VAL A 30 18.04 -38.76 21.23
C VAL A 30 17.68 -37.43 20.57
N TRP A 31 18.50 -36.41 20.79
CA TRP A 31 18.29 -35.06 20.29
C TRP A 31 19.03 -34.86 18.98
N VAL A 32 18.33 -35.01 17.86
CA VAL A 32 18.92 -35.02 16.52
C VAL A 32 18.92 -33.61 15.91
N PRO A 33 20.03 -33.13 15.33
CA PRO A 33 20.07 -31.88 14.59
C PRO A 33 19.09 -31.88 13.42
N ARG A 34 18.35 -30.78 13.23
CA ARG A 34 17.54 -30.58 12.01
C ARG A 34 18.47 -30.50 10.79
N GLY A 35 18.16 -31.28 9.77
CA GLY A 35 19.07 -31.56 8.65
C GLY A 35 19.68 -32.96 8.71
N ILE A 36 19.59 -33.64 9.85
CA ILE A 36 19.90 -35.07 9.98
C ILE A 36 18.58 -35.81 10.20
N SER A 37 18.39 -36.95 9.53
CA SER A 37 17.20 -37.78 9.66
C SER A 37 17.57 -39.25 9.66
N ARG A 38 16.76 -40.07 10.31
CA ARG A 38 16.96 -41.51 10.31
C ARG A 38 16.48 -42.09 8.99
N HIS A 39 17.26 -42.99 8.37
CA HIS A 39 16.81 -43.70 7.18
C HIS A 39 15.69 -44.69 7.57
N PRO A 40 14.51 -44.63 6.95
CA PRO A 40 13.36 -45.45 7.37
C PRO A 40 13.59 -46.96 7.16
N LEU A 41 14.36 -47.32 6.12
CA LEU A 41 14.61 -48.71 5.72
C LEU A 41 16.04 -49.21 6.00
N GLY A 42 16.84 -48.49 6.81
CA GLY A 42 18.26 -48.84 6.93
C GLY A 42 18.93 -48.35 8.21
N ALA A 43 20.00 -49.04 8.59
CA ALA A 43 20.83 -48.71 9.75
C ALA A 43 21.76 -47.52 9.45
N SER A 44 21.18 -46.34 9.16
CA SER A 44 21.96 -45.14 8.83
C SER A 44 21.25 -43.82 9.13
N TRP A 45 22.05 -42.76 9.29
CA TRP A 45 21.61 -41.37 9.28
C TRP A 45 21.78 -40.76 7.90
N ARG A 46 20.84 -39.91 7.51
CA ARG A 46 20.90 -39.10 6.29
C ARG A 46 21.09 -37.64 6.66
N LEU A 47 22.15 -37.05 6.17
CA LEU A 47 22.33 -35.62 6.07
C LEU A 47 21.56 -35.11 4.86
N TYR A 48 20.76 -34.07 5.07
CA TYR A 48 20.06 -33.35 4.02
C TYR A 48 20.00 -31.87 4.41
N VAL A 49 20.89 -31.07 3.83
CA VAL A 49 20.99 -29.64 4.13
C VAL A 49 21.11 -28.83 2.85
N VAL A 50 20.17 -27.91 2.68
CA VAL A 50 20.15 -26.99 1.54
C VAL A 50 20.90 -25.72 1.91
N HIS A 51 21.88 -25.33 1.09
CA HIS A 51 22.65 -24.10 1.22
C HIS A 51 22.55 -23.25 -0.06
N GLU A 52 23.12 -22.04 -0.12
CA GLU A 52 23.02 -21.20 -1.32
C GLU A 52 23.63 -21.87 -2.57
N GLY A 53 24.74 -22.61 -2.43
CA GLY A 53 25.45 -23.26 -3.54
C GLY A 53 24.91 -24.62 -3.99
N GLY A 54 23.88 -25.16 -3.32
CA GLY A 54 23.36 -26.48 -3.65
C GLY A 54 22.77 -27.25 -2.48
N LEU A 55 22.88 -28.58 -2.56
CA LEU A 55 22.37 -29.53 -1.57
C LEU A 55 23.53 -30.38 -1.06
N ILE A 56 23.72 -30.40 0.25
CA ILE A 56 24.56 -31.38 0.95
C ILE A 56 23.67 -32.58 1.26
N THR A 57 24.00 -33.73 0.67
CA THR A 57 23.33 -35.00 0.94
C THR A 57 24.36 -36.10 1.13
N THR A 58 24.37 -36.69 2.34
CA THR A 58 25.33 -37.74 2.70
C THR A 58 24.62 -38.77 3.57
N LYS A 59 25.00 -40.04 3.43
CA LYS A 59 24.53 -41.14 4.27
C LYS A 59 25.66 -41.57 5.20
N VAL A 60 25.37 -41.75 6.48
CA VAL A 60 26.30 -42.23 7.49
C VAL A 60 25.74 -43.50 8.09
N GLU A 61 26.39 -44.63 7.81
CA GLU A 61 25.95 -45.93 8.32
C GLU A 61 26.25 -46.07 9.81
N ASP A 62 25.47 -46.93 10.48
CA ASP A 62 25.67 -47.24 11.88
C ASP A 62 26.91 -48.11 12.07
N ASP A 63 27.83 -47.64 12.91
CA ASP A 63 29.03 -48.39 13.29
C ASP A 63 29.62 -47.83 14.60
N PRO A 64 29.67 -48.60 15.71
CA PRO A 64 28.94 -49.84 15.99
C PRO A 64 27.49 -49.60 16.47
N CYS A 65 27.07 -48.34 16.68
CA CYS A 65 25.73 -48.03 17.17
C CYS A 65 25.16 -46.72 16.58
N PRO A 66 23.83 -46.52 16.66
CA PRO A 66 23.18 -45.32 16.10
C PRO A 66 23.66 -44.00 16.73
N LEU A 67 24.12 -44.02 17.98
CA LEU A 67 24.58 -42.82 18.67
C LEU A 67 25.96 -42.38 18.18
N SER A 68 26.88 -43.34 17.99
CA SER A 68 28.21 -43.05 17.42
C SER A 68 28.10 -42.55 15.99
N SER A 69 27.22 -43.17 15.18
CA SER A 69 26.97 -42.71 13.80
C SER A 69 26.27 -41.34 13.74
N LEU A 70 25.42 -41.00 14.71
CA LEU A 70 24.84 -39.65 14.84
C LEU A 70 25.92 -38.60 15.12
N SER A 71 26.86 -38.91 16.03
CA SER A 71 28.00 -38.02 16.30
C SER A 71 28.87 -37.79 15.06
N ARG A 72 29.12 -38.83 14.27
CA ARG A 72 29.84 -38.69 12.99
C ARG A 72 29.04 -37.87 11.99
N ALA A 73 27.73 -38.12 11.87
CA ALA A 73 26.87 -37.35 10.98
C ALA A 73 26.83 -35.86 11.37
N PHE A 74 26.84 -35.56 12.66
CA PHE A 74 26.92 -34.18 13.12
C PHE A 74 28.29 -33.55 12.87
N ALA A 75 29.40 -34.27 13.07
CA ALA A 75 30.73 -33.78 12.71
C ALA A 75 30.82 -33.45 11.21
N LEU A 76 30.31 -34.35 10.35
CA LEU A 76 30.22 -34.12 8.90
C LEU A 76 29.33 -32.93 8.56
N LEU A 77 28.24 -32.72 9.30
CA LEU A 77 27.41 -31.52 9.17
C LEU A 77 28.20 -30.27 9.49
N VAL A 78 28.92 -30.24 10.61
CA VAL A 78 29.73 -29.10 11.03
C VAL A 78 30.77 -28.77 9.95
N GLU A 79 31.56 -29.77 9.54
CA GLU A 79 32.58 -29.64 8.49
C GLU A 79 31.99 -29.15 7.16
N SER A 80 30.87 -29.74 6.73
CA SER A 80 30.21 -29.34 5.49
C SER A 80 29.67 -27.91 5.56
N LEU A 81 29.23 -27.46 6.74
CA LEU A 81 28.71 -26.11 6.97
C LEU A 81 29.81 -25.06 7.11
N GLU A 82 30.99 -25.42 7.62
CA GLU A 82 32.17 -24.56 7.69
C GLU A 82 32.64 -24.10 6.30
N GLY A 83 32.49 -24.94 5.29
CA GLY A 83 32.86 -24.66 3.90
C GLY A 83 31.80 -23.96 3.03
N VAL A 84 30.59 -23.67 3.54
CA VAL A 84 29.48 -23.13 2.72
C VAL A 84 28.83 -21.88 3.30
N VAL A 85 28.33 -21.02 2.41
CA VAL A 85 27.64 -19.78 2.81
C VAL A 85 26.19 -20.09 3.21
N SER A 86 25.83 -19.68 4.43
CA SER A 86 24.48 -19.79 4.96
C SER A 86 23.48 -18.91 4.24
N ARG A 87 22.31 -19.48 3.89
CA ARG A 87 21.14 -18.69 3.45
C ARG A 87 20.59 -17.78 4.56
N PHE A 88 21.00 -18.05 5.80
CA PHE A 88 20.51 -17.40 7.02
C PHE A 88 21.45 -16.29 7.52
N VAL A 89 22.68 -16.23 7.02
CA VAL A 89 23.61 -15.13 7.27
C VAL A 89 23.38 -14.03 6.26
N VAL A 90 23.14 -12.82 6.75
CA VAL A 90 23.01 -11.60 5.93
C VAL A 90 24.36 -10.90 5.92
N ASP A 91 25.37 -11.57 5.37
CA ASP A 91 26.71 -10.99 5.19
C ASP A 91 26.98 -10.74 3.70
N LYS A 92 27.87 -9.78 3.44
CA LYS A 92 28.30 -9.36 2.12
C LYS A 92 28.80 -10.60 1.34
N ARG A 93 28.12 -10.93 0.25
CA ARG A 93 28.36 -12.17 -0.52
C ARG A 93 29.74 -12.23 -1.19
N ASN A 94 30.34 -13.42 -1.25
CA ASN A 94 31.17 -13.84 -2.39
C ASN A 94 30.31 -14.62 -3.41
N ARG A 95 30.57 -14.42 -4.71
CA ARG A 95 29.62 -14.59 -5.83
C ARG A 95 29.39 -16.06 -6.24
N GLY A 96 28.17 -16.37 -6.69
CA GLY A 96 27.89 -17.55 -7.54
C GLY A 96 27.98 -17.17 -9.02
N LEU A 97 28.53 -18.05 -9.85
CA LEU A 97 28.67 -17.87 -11.30
C LEU A 97 27.30 -17.81 -12.00
N GLY A 98 27.11 -16.86 -12.92
CA GLY A 98 26.00 -16.87 -13.89
C GLY A 98 24.88 -15.82 -13.75
N PHE A 99 24.90 -14.95 -12.73
CA PHE A 99 23.97 -13.81 -12.64
C PHE A 99 24.75 -12.49 -12.57
N GLU A 100 24.75 -11.72 -13.66
CA GLU A 100 25.23 -10.34 -13.65
C GLU A 100 24.29 -9.50 -12.77
N ARG A 101 24.85 -8.91 -11.71
CA ARG A 101 24.12 -7.92 -10.90
C ARG A 101 24.37 -6.54 -11.45
N ASP A 102 23.33 -5.72 -11.47
CA ASP A 102 23.46 -4.30 -11.72
C ASP A 102 24.20 -3.66 -10.52
N PRO A 103 25.45 -3.19 -10.70
CA PRO A 103 26.27 -2.67 -9.60
C PRO A 103 25.66 -1.43 -8.95
N LEU A 104 24.75 -0.72 -9.63
CA LEU A 104 24.10 0.47 -9.09
C LEU A 104 23.07 0.14 -8.01
N ILE A 105 22.47 -1.05 -8.04
CA ILE A 105 21.37 -1.42 -7.13
C ILE A 105 21.70 -2.64 -6.26
N ASP A 106 22.92 -3.18 -6.35
CA ASP A 106 23.36 -4.28 -5.52
C ASP A 106 23.73 -3.79 -4.12
N THR A 107 22.92 -4.17 -3.13
CA THR A 107 23.22 -3.83 -1.72
C THR A 107 24.32 -4.72 -1.12
N GLY A 108 24.71 -5.81 -1.79
CA GLY A 108 25.60 -6.82 -1.24
C GLY A 108 24.94 -7.76 -0.23
N TYR A 109 23.72 -7.46 0.23
CA TYR A 109 23.02 -8.19 1.28
C TYR A 109 21.92 -9.12 0.73
N THR A 110 22.00 -10.41 1.07
CA THR A 110 21.03 -11.41 0.61
C THR A 110 19.59 -11.09 1.03
N GLY A 111 18.72 -10.92 0.04
CA GLY A 111 17.30 -10.65 0.25
C GLY A 111 16.97 -9.20 0.59
N VAL A 112 17.95 -8.28 0.54
CA VAL A 112 17.71 -6.83 0.57
C VAL A 112 17.81 -6.29 -0.84
N VAL A 113 16.75 -5.63 -1.29
CA VAL A 113 16.57 -5.22 -2.69
C VAL A 113 16.38 -3.71 -2.76
N LEU A 114 17.15 -3.08 -3.63
CA LEU A 114 16.89 -1.74 -4.14
C LEU A 114 16.10 -1.84 -5.44
N SER A 115 15.02 -1.09 -5.52
CA SER A 115 14.18 -1.03 -6.71
C SER A 115 14.06 0.41 -7.21
N ARG A 116 14.26 0.58 -8.51
CA ARG A 116 14.05 1.84 -9.23
C ARG A 116 12.60 1.90 -9.67
N THR A 117 11.87 2.93 -9.25
CA THR A 117 10.45 3.09 -9.59
C THR A 117 10.19 4.49 -10.12
N SER A 118 9.50 4.57 -11.25
CA SER A 118 9.06 5.84 -11.84
C SER A 118 7.59 6.06 -11.52
N LYS A 119 7.26 7.15 -10.83
CA LYS A 119 5.88 7.59 -10.53
C LYS A 119 5.65 8.94 -11.23
N PRO A 120 4.38 9.37 -11.46
CA PRO A 120 4.12 10.69 -12.07
C PRO A 120 4.68 11.88 -11.28
N ALA A 121 5.05 11.66 -10.02
CA ALA A 121 5.67 12.65 -9.14
C ALA A 121 7.21 12.55 -9.12
N GLY A 122 7.83 11.95 -10.15
CA GLY A 122 9.29 11.80 -10.26
C GLY A 122 9.81 10.39 -9.95
N LYS A 123 11.14 10.24 -10.01
CA LYS A 123 11.83 8.98 -9.72
C LYS A 123 11.85 8.67 -8.22
N ARG A 124 11.86 7.38 -7.89
CA ARG A 124 12.06 6.89 -6.51
C ARG A 124 12.91 5.64 -6.48
N VAL A 125 13.81 5.60 -5.50
CA VAL A 125 14.58 4.41 -5.13
C VAL A 125 13.96 3.85 -3.86
N GLU A 126 13.45 2.63 -3.91
CA GLU A 126 12.76 1.96 -2.81
C GLU A 126 13.62 0.84 -2.25
N VAL A 127 13.74 0.77 -0.92
CA VAL A 127 14.55 -0.23 -0.20
C VAL A 127 13.62 -1.21 0.49
N SER A 128 13.82 -2.51 0.25
CA SER A 128 12.98 -3.56 0.83
C SER A 128 13.77 -4.80 1.23
N ALA A 129 13.21 -5.59 2.14
CA ALA A 129 13.72 -6.91 2.51
C ALA A 129 12.69 -7.99 2.19
N MET A 130 13.06 -8.96 1.39
CA MET A 130 12.23 -10.12 1.06
C MET A 130 12.09 -11.02 2.28
N GLN A 131 10.92 -11.59 2.51
CA GLN A 131 10.60 -12.54 3.58
C GLN A 131 9.56 -13.55 3.08
N MET A 132 9.57 -14.78 3.60
CA MET A 132 8.53 -15.76 3.30
C MET A 132 7.53 -15.81 4.45
N VAL A 133 6.25 -15.67 4.17
CA VAL A 133 5.17 -15.67 5.17
C VAL A 133 4.21 -16.82 4.93
N ARG A 134 3.54 -17.27 5.99
CA ARG A 134 2.47 -18.26 5.91
C ARG A 134 1.13 -17.56 5.67
N LEU A 135 0.46 -17.93 4.59
CA LEU A 135 -0.89 -17.46 4.26
C LEU A 135 -1.95 -18.21 5.11
N PRO A 136 -3.20 -17.69 5.19
CA PRO A 136 -4.28 -18.34 5.94
C PRO A 136 -4.58 -19.79 5.50
N ASP A 137 -4.31 -20.11 4.23
CA ASP A 137 -4.46 -21.44 3.65
C ASP A 137 -3.27 -22.38 3.92
N GLY A 138 -2.28 -21.94 4.70
CA GLY A 138 -1.08 -22.69 5.04
C GLY A 138 0.04 -22.63 4.00
N ARG A 139 -0.18 -22.06 2.81
CA ARG A 139 0.87 -21.89 1.80
C ARG A 139 1.91 -20.85 2.24
N ILE A 140 3.12 -20.99 1.71
CA ILE A 140 4.22 -20.06 1.97
C ILE A 140 4.38 -19.16 0.74
N ASP A 141 4.34 -17.85 0.95
CA ASP A 141 4.42 -16.84 -0.12
C ASP A 141 5.48 -15.78 0.20
N SER A 142 6.03 -15.14 -0.83
CA SER A 142 7.02 -14.09 -0.69
C SER A 142 6.36 -12.74 -0.43
N ARG A 143 6.79 -12.05 0.62
CA ARG A 143 6.36 -10.69 0.97
C ARG A 143 7.58 -9.82 1.26
N ASN A 144 7.49 -8.55 0.86
CA ASN A 144 8.55 -7.58 1.13
C ASN A 144 8.20 -6.75 2.37
N PHE A 145 9.14 -6.64 3.30
CA PHE A 145 9.17 -5.54 4.25
C PHE A 145 9.71 -4.30 3.53
N TYR A 146 8.92 -3.24 3.51
CA TYR A 146 9.31 -1.95 2.93
C TYR A 146 9.99 -1.08 3.99
N ALA A 147 11.29 -0.81 3.83
CA ALA A 147 12.04 0.02 4.76
C ALA A 147 11.80 1.51 4.50
N GLY A 148 11.60 1.91 3.24
CA GLY A 148 11.37 3.29 2.84
C GLY A 148 11.74 3.57 1.39
N SER A 149 11.72 4.84 1.01
CA SER A 149 12.17 5.29 -0.31
C SER A 149 12.82 6.66 -0.26
N ILE A 150 13.70 6.90 -1.23
CA ILE A 150 14.27 8.20 -1.55
C ILE A 150 13.63 8.69 -2.85
N LYS A 151 13.32 9.97 -2.91
CA LYS A 151 12.71 10.60 -4.09
C LYS A 151 13.73 11.50 -4.79
N GLU A 152 13.60 11.62 -6.10
CA GLU A 152 14.41 12.50 -6.95
C GLU A 152 14.46 13.95 -6.43
N GLU A 153 13.30 14.54 -6.11
CA GLU A 153 13.20 15.89 -5.55
C GLU A 153 14.10 16.08 -4.32
N SER A 154 14.13 15.10 -3.42
CA SER A 154 14.92 15.18 -2.20
C SER A 154 16.42 15.00 -2.43
N VAL A 155 16.81 14.29 -3.51
CA VAL A 155 18.22 14.10 -3.89
C VAL A 155 18.76 15.38 -4.52
N MET A 156 17.96 16.10 -5.31
CA MET A 156 18.35 17.39 -5.87
C MET A 156 18.58 18.44 -4.79
N ASP A 157 17.76 18.44 -3.73
CA ASP A 157 17.87 19.39 -2.62
C ASP A 157 19.05 19.07 -1.68
N ASP A 158 19.28 17.79 -1.35
CA ASP A 158 20.29 17.35 -0.38
C ASP A 158 20.82 15.93 -0.69
N PRO A 159 21.76 15.80 -1.64
CA PRO A 159 22.25 14.49 -2.08
C PRO A 159 23.01 13.74 -0.99
N VAL A 160 23.78 14.45 -0.15
CA VAL A 160 24.58 13.85 0.93
C VAL A 160 23.68 13.33 2.04
N GLY A 161 22.67 14.10 2.45
CA GLY A 161 21.68 13.64 3.42
C GLY A 161 20.84 12.50 2.89
N GLN A 162 20.48 12.48 1.59
CA GLN A 162 19.80 11.33 1.00
C GLN A 162 20.68 10.08 0.91
N SER A 163 21.98 10.21 0.63
CA SER A 163 22.91 9.06 0.69
C SER A 163 22.99 8.48 2.11
N THR A 164 23.10 9.34 3.12
CA THR A 164 23.04 8.92 4.53
C THR A 164 21.73 8.21 4.86
N ARG A 165 20.61 8.74 4.36
CA ARG A 165 19.29 8.12 4.51
C ARG A 165 19.19 6.77 3.80
N LEU A 166 19.81 6.62 2.62
CA LEU A 166 19.85 5.35 1.89
C LEU A 166 20.51 4.27 2.75
N HIS A 167 21.66 4.60 3.34
CA HIS A 167 22.36 3.71 4.24
C HIS A 167 21.50 3.32 5.45
N GLU A 168 20.80 4.27 6.06
CA GLU A 168 19.88 3.97 7.17
C GLU A 168 18.75 3.02 6.74
N LEU A 169 18.16 3.21 5.56
CA LEU A 169 17.12 2.34 5.03
C LEU A 169 17.65 0.92 4.76
N ILE A 170 18.87 0.79 4.22
CA ILE A 170 19.53 -0.50 4.01
C ILE A 170 19.77 -1.18 5.36
N ARG A 171 20.26 -0.45 6.38
CA ARG A 171 20.44 -0.99 7.74
C ARG A 171 19.14 -1.54 8.32
N LYS A 172 18.03 -0.80 8.19
CA LYS A 172 16.70 -1.25 8.64
C LYS A 172 16.26 -2.52 7.92
N ALA A 173 16.45 -2.60 6.61
CA ALA A 173 16.10 -3.76 5.80
C ALA A 173 16.96 -4.98 6.20
N VAL A 174 18.27 -4.81 6.40
CA VAL A 174 19.19 -5.86 6.85
C VAL A 174 18.79 -6.38 8.23
N ALA A 175 18.48 -5.51 9.18
CA ALA A 175 18.05 -5.91 10.53
C ALA A 175 16.74 -6.74 10.49
N ALA A 176 15.75 -6.29 9.72
CA ALA A 176 14.50 -7.04 9.53
C ALA A 176 14.76 -8.40 8.87
N ARG A 177 15.66 -8.47 7.88
CA ARG A 177 16.06 -9.71 7.22
C ARG A 177 16.79 -10.68 8.15
N ARG A 178 17.71 -10.18 9.00
CA ARG A 178 18.41 -10.98 10.02
C ARG A 178 17.42 -11.57 11.02
N TYR A 179 16.46 -10.77 11.49
CA TYR A 179 15.42 -11.26 12.39
C TYR A 179 14.52 -12.31 11.74
N TYR A 180 14.07 -12.06 10.50
CA TYR A 180 13.35 -13.06 9.71
C TYR A 180 14.14 -14.37 9.60
N ASN A 181 15.44 -14.31 9.28
CA ASN A 181 16.28 -15.50 9.18
C ASN A 181 16.40 -16.25 10.52
N ARG A 182 16.49 -15.54 11.65
CA ARG A 182 16.45 -16.11 13.01
C ARG A 182 15.10 -16.76 13.34
N GLN A 183 13.99 -16.24 12.86
CA GLN A 183 12.68 -16.86 13.09
C GLN A 183 12.49 -18.10 12.21
N ARG A 184 12.85 -17.98 10.93
CA ARG A 184 12.81 -19.07 9.97
C ARG A 184 13.64 -20.27 10.43
N SER A 185 14.77 -20.02 11.07
CA SER A 185 15.63 -21.09 11.57
C SER A 185 15.06 -21.90 12.72
N LEU A 186 14.21 -21.27 13.51
CA LEU A 186 13.41 -21.92 14.55
C LEU A 186 12.20 -22.65 13.95
N GLY A 187 12.05 -22.64 12.61
CA GLY A 187 10.89 -23.19 11.91
C GLY A 187 9.64 -22.32 11.97
N VAL A 188 9.77 -21.07 12.42
CA VAL A 188 8.67 -20.12 12.55
C VAL A 188 8.47 -19.39 11.23
N TYR A 189 7.24 -19.45 10.72
CA TYR A 189 6.79 -18.64 9.59
C TYR A 189 5.69 -17.71 10.07
N SER A 190 5.96 -16.40 10.04
CA SER A 190 4.98 -15.38 10.41
C SER A 190 3.86 -15.29 9.38
N THR A 191 2.70 -14.78 9.80
CA THR A 191 1.57 -14.47 8.90
C THR A 191 1.75 -13.12 8.17
N ALA A 192 2.74 -12.33 8.57
CA ALA A 192 3.09 -11.04 7.96
C ALA A 192 4.62 -10.82 8.00
N ALA A 193 5.14 -9.99 7.10
CA ALA A 193 6.56 -9.65 7.10
C ALA A 193 6.94 -8.84 8.35
N TYR A 194 8.02 -9.24 9.02
CA TYR A 194 8.54 -8.56 10.19
C TYR A 194 8.99 -7.14 9.84
N LYS A 195 8.54 -6.18 10.65
CA LYS A 195 8.89 -4.76 10.54
C LYS A 195 10.13 -4.46 11.38
N TYR A 196 10.84 -3.40 11.01
CA TYR A 196 12.02 -2.95 11.77
C TYR A 196 11.76 -2.72 13.27
N LEU A 197 10.58 -2.19 13.63
CA LEU A 197 10.21 -1.95 15.03
C LEU A 197 9.98 -3.23 15.85
N GLU A 198 9.74 -4.36 15.18
CA GLU A 198 9.55 -5.68 15.80
C GLU A 198 10.89 -6.41 15.97
N VAL A 199 11.99 -5.86 15.44
CA VAL A 199 13.31 -6.46 15.53
C VAL A 199 13.89 -6.23 16.93
N PRO A 200 14.30 -7.29 17.64
CA PRO A 200 14.98 -7.20 18.94
C PRO A 200 16.27 -6.34 18.91
N ASP A 201 16.59 -5.71 20.04
CA ASP A 201 17.73 -4.80 20.18
C ASP A 201 19.07 -5.45 19.86
N ASP A 202 19.26 -6.72 20.23
CA ASP A 202 20.46 -7.50 19.95
C ASP A 202 20.72 -7.66 18.45
N ILE A 203 19.68 -7.57 17.61
CA ILE A 203 19.81 -7.59 16.15
C ILE A 203 19.90 -6.17 15.58
N ARG A 204 19.11 -5.21 16.10
CA ARG A 204 19.15 -3.81 15.64
C ARG A 204 20.50 -3.14 15.82
N ARG A 205 21.22 -3.49 16.91
CA ARG A 205 22.54 -2.91 17.24
C ARG A 205 23.69 -3.58 16.51
N GLN A 206 23.46 -4.67 15.78
CA GLN A 206 24.53 -5.34 15.02
C GLN A 206 25.04 -4.41 13.92
N HIS A 207 26.36 -4.40 13.75
CA HIS A 207 26.98 -3.60 12.71
C HIS A 207 26.52 -4.06 11.31
N VAL A 208 26.30 -3.08 10.44
CA VAL A 208 25.95 -3.24 9.03
C VAL A 208 26.80 -2.23 8.27
N GLU A 209 27.76 -2.77 7.54
CA GLU A 209 28.66 -2.01 6.69
C GLU A 209 27.93 -1.59 5.41
N ALA A 210 27.48 -0.35 5.35
CA ALA A 210 26.70 0.13 4.22
C ALA A 210 27.49 -0.03 2.90
N PRO A 211 26.84 -0.49 1.82
CA PRO A 211 27.48 -0.52 0.51
C PRO A 211 27.69 0.93 0.04
N ASP A 212 28.81 1.19 -0.62
CA ASP A 212 29.10 2.49 -1.22
C ASP A 212 28.28 2.64 -2.50
N LEU A 213 27.06 3.17 -2.35
CA LEU A 213 26.10 3.34 -3.44
C LEU A 213 25.85 4.82 -3.69
N ASP A 214 26.14 5.26 -4.90
CA ASP A 214 25.88 6.62 -5.33
C ASP A 214 24.38 6.79 -5.69
N ILE A 215 23.62 7.39 -4.78
CA ILE A 215 22.19 7.65 -4.98
C ILE A 215 21.91 8.55 -6.18
N VAL A 216 22.83 9.47 -6.53
CA VAL A 216 22.69 10.33 -7.71
C VAL A 216 22.84 9.47 -8.96
N ALA A 217 23.91 8.68 -9.04
CA ALA A 217 24.11 7.77 -10.17
C ALA A 217 22.98 6.75 -10.33
N ILE A 218 22.41 6.25 -9.22
CA ILE A 218 21.22 5.39 -9.27
C ILE A 218 20.04 6.14 -9.88
N MET A 219 19.76 7.39 -9.46
CA MET A 219 18.66 8.19 -10.00
C MET A 219 18.87 8.51 -11.48
N ASP A 220 20.09 8.78 -11.90
CA ASP A 220 20.42 9.09 -13.30
C ASP A 220 20.36 7.84 -14.20
N SER A 221 20.52 6.64 -13.62
CA SER A 221 20.48 5.37 -14.36
C SER A 221 19.12 4.99 -14.95
N PHE A 222 18.05 5.67 -14.58
CA PHE A 222 16.72 5.39 -15.11
C PHE A 222 15.96 6.67 -15.38
N ILE A 223 15.19 6.70 -16.47
CA ILE A 223 14.34 7.83 -16.80
C ILE A 223 13.00 7.73 -16.06
N VAL A 224 12.41 8.90 -15.76
CA VAL A 224 10.96 8.93 -15.51
C VAL A 224 10.35 8.50 -16.81
N VAL A 225 10.00 7.22 -16.96
CA VAL A 225 9.11 6.79 -18.02
C VAL A 225 7.82 7.54 -17.70
N PRO A 226 7.45 8.59 -18.46
CA PRO A 226 6.12 9.13 -18.36
C PRO A 226 5.26 7.91 -18.58
N ARG A 227 4.39 7.59 -17.62
CA ARG A 227 3.46 6.51 -17.84
C ARG A 227 2.54 7.03 -18.93
N GLU A 228 2.98 6.92 -20.19
CA GLU A 228 2.11 6.98 -21.35
C GLU A 228 1.02 6.02 -20.96
N ARG A 229 -0.16 6.58 -20.75
CA ARG A 229 -1.36 5.82 -20.56
C ARG A 229 -1.52 5.12 -21.88
N ARG A 230 -0.85 3.98 -22.08
CA ARG A 230 -1.15 3.10 -23.19
C ARG A 230 -2.58 2.70 -22.92
N PRO A 231 -3.55 3.22 -23.68
CA PRO A 231 -4.92 2.87 -23.47
C PRO A 231 -4.99 1.37 -23.73
N LYS A 232 -5.22 0.57 -22.68
CA LYS A 232 -5.48 -0.86 -22.89
C LYS A 232 -6.82 -1.07 -23.60
N THR A 233 -7.63 -0.02 -23.74
CA THR A 233 -8.92 -0.02 -24.42
C THR A 233 -9.15 1.27 -25.24
N THR A 234 -8.32 1.52 -26.25
CA THR A 234 -8.78 2.19 -27.48
C THR A 234 -8.32 1.36 -28.67
N PHE A 235 -8.85 0.13 -28.74
CA PHE A 235 -8.97 -0.59 -30.00
C PHE A 235 -10.44 -0.97 -30.10
N GLY A 236 -11.17 -0.33 -31.03
CA GLY A 236 -12.58 -0.59 -31.29
C GLY A 236 -13.42 0.68 -31.50
N ASP A 237 -14.61 0.46 -32.01
CA ASP A 237 -15.66 1.47 -32.18
C ASP A 237 -16.11 2.04 -30.81
N PRO A 238 -15.98 3.36 -30.56
CA PRO A 238 -16.43 4.00 -29.33
C PRO A 238 -17.92 3.79 -29.02
N ASP A 239 -18.77 3.73 -30.05
CA ASP A 239 -20.21 3.50 -29.89
C ASP A 239 -20.48 2.08 -29.40
N ALA A 240 -19.82 1.09 -30.00
CA ALA A 240 -19.92 -0.30 -29.56
C ALA A 240 -19.39 -0.49 -28.12
N LEU A 241 -18.32 0.22 -27.75
CA LEU A 241 -17.80 0.19 -26.38
C LEU A 241 -18.80 0.80 -25.39
N ALA A 242 -19.39 1.96 -25.72
CA ALA A 242 -20.39 2.62 -24.89
C ALA A 242 -21.62 1.73 -24.70
N ALA A 243 -22.16 1.14 -25.77
CA ALA A 243 -23.29 0.23 -25.71
C ALA A 243 -23.00 -1.00 -24.82
N ARG A 244 -21.81 -1.60 -24.97
CA ARG A 244 -21.38 -2.72 -24.11
C ARG A 244 -21.22 -2.31 -22.65
N LEU A 245 -20.73 -1.10 -22.40
CA LEU A 245 -20.61 -0.58 -21.04
C LEU A 245 -21.99 -0.37 -20.43
N GLN A 246 -22.93 0.27 -21.13
CA GLN A 246 -24.30 0.52 -20.68
C GLN A 246 -25.06 -0.79 -20.34
N ALA A 247 -24.78 -1.88 -21.06
CA ALA A 247 -25.36 -3.19 -20.79
C ALA A 247 -24.79 -3.94 -19.56
N ARG A 248 -23.77 -3.40 -18.87
CA ARG A 248 -23.11 -4.10 -17.75
C ARG A 248 -24.00 -4.19 -16.51
N ASP A 249 -24.00 -5.37 -15.89
CA ASP A 249 -24.58 -5.57 -14.57
C ASP A 249 -23.61 -5.15 -13.46
N LEU A 250 -23.91 -4.03 -12.78
CA LEU A 250 -23.09 -3.50 -11.69
C LEU A 250 -23.21 -4.28 -10.35
N THR A 251 -23.90 -5.41 -10.32
CA THR A 251 -23.90 -6.33 -9.16
C THR A 251 -22.70 -7.27 -9.13
N GLU A 252 -21.96 -7.38 -10.24
CA GLU A 252 -20.78 -8.27 -10.38
C GLU A 252 -19.45 -7.50 -10.51
N PRO A 253 -18.30 -8.12 -10.20
CA PRO A 253 -16.99 -7.48 -10.35
C PRO A 253 -16.64 -7.18 -11.80
N HIS A 254 -16.15 -5.96 -12.06
CA HIS A 254 -15.69 -5.52 -13.39
C HIS A 254 -14.23 -5.10 -13.38
N ALA A 255 -13.54 -5.35 -14.51
CA ALA A 255 -12.24 -4.78 -14.75
C ALA A 255 -12.32 -3.27 -15.05
N ASP A 256 -11.30 -2.52 -14.65
CA ASP A 256 -11.11 -1.11 -15.00
C ASP A 256 -11.13 -0.93 -16.53
N VAL A 257 -11.81 0.11 -17.02
CA VAL A 257 -11.95 0.41 -18.45
C VAL A 257 -11.50 1.83 -18.75
N TRP A 258 -10.87 2.05 -19.90
CA TRP A 258 -10.67 3.41 -20.42
C TRP A 258 -11.79 3.78 -21.39
N LEU A 259 -12.41 4.95 -21.16
CA LEU A 259 -13.45 5.54 -22.00
C LEU A 259 -13.15 7.04 -22.11
N GLU A 260 -13.03 7.56 -23.35
CA GLU A 260 -12.87 9.00 -23.63
C GLU A 260 -11.80 9.69 -22.77
N GLY A 261 -10.60 9.08 -22.68
CA GLY A 261 -9.48 9.61 -21.90
C GLY A 261 -9.60 9.46 -20.38
N ARG A 262 -10.67 8.84 -19.87
CA ARG A 262 -10.91 8.57 -18.45
C ARG A 262 -10.66 7.11 -18.10
N ASN A 263 -10.15 6.88 -16.89
CA ASN A 263 -10.07 5.54 -16.30
C ASN A 263 -11.28 5.32 -15.38
N VAL A 264 -12.24 4.55 -15.87
CA VAL A 264 -13.42 4.13 -15.13
C VAL A 264 -13.06 2.91 -14.28
N LYS A 265 -13.01 3.12 -12.97
CA LYS A 265 -12.71 2.07 -11.98
C LYS A 265 -13.98 1.65 -11.28
N PHE A 266 -14.09 0.36 -10.99
CA PHE A 266 -15.26 -0.20 -10.32
C PHE A 266 -14.92 -0.51 -8.86
N TYR A 267 -15.58 0.18 -7.94
CA TYR A 267 -15.37 0.02 -6.51
C TYR A 267 -16.43 -0.88 -5.90
N LYS A 268 -16.02 -1.94 -5.21
CA LYS A 268 -16.92 -2.72 -4.36
C LYS A 268 -17.45 -1.84 -3.24
N ARG A 269 -18.77 -1.63 -3.17
CA ARG A 269 -19.47 -0.82 -2.16
C ARG A 269 -20.66 -1.60 -1.61
N LEU A 270 -20.84 -1.52 -0.29
CA LEU A 270 -22.07 -1.92 0.37
C LEU A 270 -22.98 -0.69 0.41
N VAL A 271 -24.15 -0.80 -0.20
CA VAL A 271 -25.15 0.27 -0.29
C VAL A 271 -26.48 -0.33 0.16
N GLU A 272 -27.05 0.20 1.25
CA GLU A 272 -28.35 -0.22 1.76
C GLU A 272 -28.47 -1.77 1.90
N GLY A 273 -27.41 -2.41 2.41
CA GLY A 273 -27.35 -3.86 2.64
C GLY A 273 -27.04 -4.72 1.40
N ARG A 274 -26.88 -4.12 0.21
CA ARG A 274 -26.52 -4.84 -1.03
C ARG A 274 -25.14 -4.43 -1.52
N THR A 275 -24.41 -5.39 -2.09
CA THR A 275 -23.08 -5.13 -2.66
C THR A 275 -23.20 -4.79 -4.13
N PHE A 276 -22.56 -3.69 -4.53
CA PHE A 276 -22.46 -3.25 -5.92
C PHE A 276 -21.00 -2.91 -6.27
N PHE A 277 -20.70 -2.89 -7.56
CA PHE A 277 -19.42 -2.48 -8.12
C PHE A 277 -19.60 -1.14 -8.83
N ILE A 278 -19.53 -0.07 -8.05
CA ILE A 278 -19.91 1.27 -8.49
C ILE A 278 -18.75 1.92 -9.26
N PRO A 279 -18.98 2.41 -10.49
CA PRO A 279 -17.96 3.08 -11.27
C PRO A 279 -17.55 4.43 -10.66
N THR A 280 -16.32 4.87 -10.95
CA THR A 280 -15.91 6.27 -10.69
C THR A 280 -16.96 7.22 -11.26
N GLY A 281 -17.29 8.31 -10.54
CA GLY A 281 -18.29 9.29 -10.99
C GLY A 281 -19.73 8.95 -10.64
N LEU A 282 -20.03 7.73 -10.17
CA LEU A 282 -21.35 7.34 -9.68
C LEU A 282 -21.34 7.11 -8.18
N TYR A 283 -22.39 7.52 -7.47
CA TYR A 283 -22.53 7.24 -6.04
C TYR A 283 -23.97 7.30 -5.57
N ARG A 284 -24.24 6.65 -4.43
CA ARG A 284 -25.55 6.61 -3.80
C ARG A 284 -25.76 7.82 -2.89
N ALA A 285 -26.89 8.50 -3.03
CA ALA A 285 -27.48 9.37 -2.02
C ALA A 285 -28.83 8.79 -1.57
N ARG A 286 -29.49 9.39 -0.58
CA ARG A 286 -30.73 8.83 -0.04
C ARG A 286 -31.85 8.93 -1.08
N GLY A 287 -32.31 7.77 -1.58
CA GLY A 287 -33.41 7.69 -2.55
C GLY A 287 -33.03 8.08 -3.98
N GLU A 288 -31.75 8.19 -4.31
CA GLU A 288 -31.29 8.55 -5.66
C GLU A 288 -29.86 8.08 -5.93
N TRP A 289 -29.51 7.93 -7.21
CA TRP A 289 -28.13 7.79 -7.68
C TRP A 289 -27.64 9.12 -8.24
N ARG A 290 -26.46 9.56 -7.81
CA ARG A 290 -25.86 10.80 -8.30
C ARG A 290 -24.72 10.52 -9.25
N VAL A 291 -24.73 11.23 -10.37
CA VAL A 291 -23.67 11.23 -11.36
C VAL A 291 -22.83 12.49 -11.20
N ARG A 292 -21.52 12.35 -11.40
CA ARG A 292 -20.59 13.46 -11.42
C ARG A 292 -19.52 13.23 -12.46
N VAL A 293 -19.32 14.24 -13.30
CA VAL A 293 -18.27 14.26 -14.31
C VAL A 293 -17.40 15.49 -14.10
N ILE A 294 -16.10 15.25 -13.87
CA ILE A 294 -15.09 16.31 -13.88
C ILE A 294 -14.58 16.44 -15.32
N HIS A 295 -14.61 17.65 -15.86
CA HIS A 295 -14.23 17.96 -17.23
C HIS A 295 -13.46 19.28 -17.31
N THR A 296 -12.98 19.63 -18.50
CA THR A 296 -12.09 20.78 -18.72
C THR A 296 -12.68 22.13 -18.30
N GLU A 297 -14.01 22.26 -18.31
CA GLU A 297 -14.71 23.50 -18.00
C GLU A 297 -15.24 23.54 -16.55
N GLY A 298 -15.20 22.41 -15.83
CA GLY A 298 -15.69 22.36 -14.46
C GLY A 298 -16.16 20.99 -14.00
N VAL A 299 -17.21 21.00 -13.18
CA VAL A 299 -17.82 19.82 -12.59
C VAL A 299 -19.30 19.79 -12.98
N PHE A 300 -19.69 18.80 -13.77
CA PHE A 300 -21.09 18.48 -14.01
C PHE A 300 -21.58 17.53 -12.91
N SER A 301 -22.76 17.76 -12.36
CA SER A 301 -23.41 16.88 -11.39
C SER A 301 -24.91 16.83 -11.65
N ASP A 302 -25.47 15.64 -11.56
CA ASP A 302 -26.91 15.41 -11.69
C ASP A 302 -27.34 14.19 -10.87
N SER A 303 -28.64 13.91 -10.79
CA SER A 303 -29.17 12.74 -10.09
C SER A 303 -30.26 12.00 -10.87
N VAL A 304 -30.39 10.72 -10.54
CA VAL A 304 -31.45 9.82 -10.99
C VAL A 304 -32.21 9.38 -9.73
N PRO A 305 -33.35 10.02 -9.42
CA PRO A 305 -34.20 9.66 -8.30
C PRO A 305 -34.75 8.24 -8.43
N ASP A 306 -34.76 7.47 -7.34
CA ASP A 306 -35.38 6.15 -7.35
C ASP A 306 -36.88 6.24 -7.67
N ALA A 307 -37.52 7.36 -7.33
CA ALA A 307 -38.93 7.61 -7.62
C ALA A 307 -39.23 7.58 -9.13
N ASP A 308 -38.29 8.05 -9.95
CA ASP A 308 -38.39 8.02 -11.41
C ASP A 308 -38.18 6.60 -11.97
N CYS A 309 -37.64 5.70 -11.14
CA CYS A 309 -37.36 4.30 -11.45
C CYS A 309 -38.23 3.33 -10.64
N GLU A 310 -39.51 3.68 -10.40
CA GLU A 310 -40.50 2.88 -9.67
C GLU A 310 -40.09 2.52 -8.22
N GLY A 311 -39.24 3.33 -7.59
CA GLY A 311 -38.65 3.06 -6.28
C GLY A 311 -37.57 1.97 -6.29
N CYS A 312 -37.18 1.46 -7.46
CA CYS A 312 -36.21 0.39 -7.58
C CYS A 312 -34.78 0.93 -7.68
N MET A 313 -34.02 0.80 -6.59
CA MET A 313 -32.60 1.21 -6.54
C MET A 313 -31.74 0.56 -7.64
N LEU A 314 -32.04 -0.69 -8.05
CA LEU A 314 -31.27 -1.36 -9.10
C LEU A 314 -31.56 -0.78 -10.49
N THR A 315 -32.81 -0.41 -10.75
CA THR A 315 -33.21 0.25 -11.99
C THR A 315 -32.57 1.64 -12.05
N GLY A 316 -32.66 2.43 -10.97
CA GLY A 316 -31.98 3.73 -10.89
C GLY A 316 -30.47 3.64 -11.03
N LEU A 317 -29.84 2.56 -10.53
CA LEU A 317 -28.41 2.32 -10.73
C LEU A 317 -28.07 2.11 -12.21
N ARG A 318 -28.88 1.33 -12.93
CA ARG A 318 -28.68 1.05 -14.36
C ARG A 318 -28.89 2.31 -15.21
N GLU A 319 -29.92 3.10 -14.90
CA GLU A 319 -30.19 4.36 -15.58
C GLU A 319 -29.10 5.39 -15.33
N ALA A 320 -28.70 5.58 -14.07
CA ALA A 320 -27.61 6.49 -13.72
C ALA A 320 -26.26 6.08 -14.33
N TRP A 321 -26.01 4.78 -14.44
CA TRP A 321 -24.84 4.27 -15.15
C TRP A 321 -24.90 4.56 -16.65
N THR A 322 -26.05 4.29 -17.28
CA THR A 322 -26.27 4.57 -18.69
C THR A 322 -26.06 6.05 -18.99
N TYR A 323 -26.63 6.90 -18.13
CA TYR A 323 -26.49 8.33 -18.20
C TYR A 323 -25.04 8.79 -18.01
N LEU A 324 -24.32 8.26 -17.02
CA LEU A 324 -22.90 8.58 -16.81
C LEU A 324 -22.03 8.22 -18.03
N VAL A 325 -22.27 7.09 -18.69
CA VAL A 325 -21.54 6.71 -19.91
C VAL A 325 -21.78 7.75 -21.02
N SER A 326 -23.03 8.21 -21.18
CA SER A 326 -23.35 9.28 -22.14
C SER A 326 -22.63 10.59 -21.79
N LEU A 327 -22.64 10.99 -20.52
CA LEU A 327 -21.95 12.21 -20.05
C LEU A 327 -20.43 12.14 -20.26
N TYR A 328 -19.81 10.97 -20.14
CA TYR A 328 -18.39 10.81 -20.45
C TYR A 328 -18.03 11.03 -21.92
N ARG A 329 -18.98 10.85 -22.83
CA ARG A 329 -18.82 11.14 -24.26
C ARG A 329 -19.04 12.60 -24.58
N GLU A 330 -19.98 13.24 -23.89
CA GLU A 330 -20.29 14.65 -24.08
C GLU A 330 -19.21 15.56 -23.51
N TYR A 331 -18.73 15.27 -22.30
CA TYR A 331 -17.76 16.12 -21.61
C TYR A 331 -16.34 15.58 -21.77
N PRO A 332 -15.36 16.33 -22.31
CA PRO A 332 -13.99 15.86 -22.46
C PRO A 332 -13.23 15.76 -21.13
N ALA A 333 -12.35 14.76 -21.00
CA ALA A 333 -11.58 14.51 -19.78
C ALA A 333 -10.57 15.63 -19.48
N THR A 334 -10.36 15.91 -18.19
CA THR A 334 -9.23 16.77 -17.79
C THR A 334 -7.89 16.06 -18.03
N THR A 335 -6.84 16.83 -18.29
CA THR A 335 -5.45 16.32 -18.41
C THR A 335 -4.90 15.77 -17.08
N GLY A 336 -5.61 16.03 -15.97
CA GLY A 336 -5.26 15.59 -14.62
C GLY A 336 -5.54 14.12 -14.32
N ARG A 337 -5.11 13.67 -13.14
CA ARG A 337 -5.62 12.42 -12.55
C ARG A 337 -6.89 12.76 -11.76
N ASP A 338 -8.01 12.16 -12.15
CA ASP A 338 -9.14 12.00 -11.25
C ASP A 338 -8.66 11.18 -10.06
N LYS A 339 -8.52 11.84 -8.91
CA LYS A 339 -8.13 11.15 -7.68
C LYS A 339 -9.33 10.32 -7.24
N PRO A 340 -9.13 9.04 -6.86
CA PRO A 340 -10.20 8.24 -6.32
C PRO A 340 -10.77 8.91 -5.07
N VAL A 341 -12.07 9.15 -5.09
CA VAL A 341 -12.77 9.88 -4.05
C VAL A 341 -13.09 8.93 -2.91
N LYS A 342 -12.53 9.19 -1.72
CA LYS A 342 -12.75 8.34 -0.54
C LYS A 342 -14.20 8.35 -0.07
N HIS A 343 -14.85 9.51 -0.15
CA HIS A 343 -16.24 9.73 0.26
C HIS A 343 -16.99 10.47 -0.86
N PRO A 344 -17.49 9.76 -1.88
CA PRO A 344 -18.15 10.39 -3.04
C PRO A 344 -19.26 11.37 -2.66
N LEU A 345 -20.06 11.02 -1.65
CA LEU A 345 -21.16 11.81 -1.11
C LEU A 345 -20.72 13.14 -0.44
N LEU A 346 -19.48 13.20 0.06
CA LEU A 346 -18.92 14.39 0.73
C LEU A 346 -17.91 15.12 -0.15
N ASP A 347 -17.77 14.72 -1.41
CA ASP A 347 -16.79 15.31 -2.30
C ASP A 347 -17.38 16.49 -3.06
N THR A 348 -16.68 17.61 -2.99
CA THR A 348 -17.11 18.88 -3.57
C THR A 348 -16.82 18.93 -5.07
N GLY A 349 -15.95 18.03 -5.58
CA GLY A 349 -15.44 18.08 -6.95
C GLY A 349 -14.45 19.21 -7.22
N ILE A 350 -14.28 20.15 -6.28
CA ILE A 350 -13.38 21.30 -6.42
C ILE A 350 -12.00 20.95 -5.83
N PRO A 351 -10.91 21.01 -6.63
CA PRO A 351 -9.57 20.71 -6.14
C PRO A 351 -9.18 21.55 -4.92
N GLY A 352 -8.77 20.88 -3.85
CA GLY A 352 -8.36 21.52 -2.60
C GLY A 352 -9.50 21.83 -1.63
N PHE A 353 -10.77 21.72 -2.04
CA PHE A 353 -11.92 21.93 -1.16
C PHE A 353 -12.54 20.60 -0.70
N VAL A 354 -12.60 20.38 0.61
CA VAL A 354 -12.95 19.07 1.20
C VAL A 354 -13.98 19.25 2.31
N VAL A 355 -15.01 18.40 2.30
CA VAL A 355 -15.88 18.18 3.48
C VAL A 355 -15.32 17.01 4.28
N GLN A 356 -14.78 17.31 5.46
CA GLN A 356 -14.16 16.30 6.31
C GLN A 356 -15.10 15.94 7.47
N PRO A 357 -15.58 14.68 7.55
CA PRO A 357 -16.35 14.21 8.70
C PRO A 357 -15.43 13.95 9.90
N ALA A 358 -15.94 14.19 11.10
CA ALA A 358 -15.31 13.85 12.37
C ALA A 358 -16.36 13.32 13.36
N GLN A 359 -16.05 12.17 13.94
CA GLN A 359 -16.85 11.49 14.96
C GLN A 359 -16.22 11.72 16.33
N TRP A 360 -17.07 11.98 17.32
CA TRP A 360 -16.68 12.18 18.72
C TRP A 360 -17.55 11.30 19.59
N VAL A 361 -16.98 10.66 20.60
CA VAL A 361 -17.71 9.89 21.61
C VAL A 361 -17.61 10.65 22.93
N SER A 362 -18.75 10.96 23.53
CA SER A 362 -18.81 11.59 24.84
C SER A 362 -18.24 10.65 25.89
N GLU A 363 -17.17 11.03 26.58
CA GLU A 363 -16.58 10.23 27.67
C GLU A 363 -17.56 10.03 28.83
N LYS A 364 -18.51 10.95 29.03
CA LYS A 364 -19.46 10.91 30.15
C LYS A 364 -20.70 10.08 29.87
N THR A 365 -21.22 10.15 28.64
CA THR A 365 -22.51 9.55 28.27
C THR A 365 -22.40 8.39 27.28
N GLY A 366 -21.22 8.21 26.67
CA GLY A 366 -21.03 7.26 25.57
C GLY A 366 -21.68 7.70 24.25
N ASP A 367 -22.32 8.87 24.21
CA ASP A 367 -23.04 9.33 23.03
C ASP A 367 -22.10 9.65 21.86
N VAL A 368 -22.45 9.13 20.69
CA VAL A 368 -21.73 9.40 19.44
C VAL A 368 -22.28 10.67 18.80
N SER A 369 -21.42 11.66 18.60
CA SER A 369 -21.72 12.91 17.89
C SER A 369 -20.90 13.02 16.61
N TRP A 370 -21.51 13.60 15.58
CA TRP A 370 -20.86 13.83 14.29
C TRP A 370 -20.76 15.31 13.96
N SER A 371 -19.67 15.66 13.29
CA SER A 371 -19.40 17.00 12.79
C SER A 371 -18.74 16.95 11.43
N PHE A 372 -18.92 18.01 10.65
CA PHE A 372 -18.41 18.15 9.30
C PHE A 372 -17.69 19.48 9.18
N SER A 373 -16.40 19.41 8.86
CA SER A 373 -15.57 20.58 8.64
C SER A 373 -15.41 20.84 7.15
N LEU A 374 -15.77 22.04 6.71
CA LEU A 374 -15.54 22.51 5.35
C LEU A 374 -14.15 23.13 5.30
N LYS A 375 -13.24 22.50 4.57
CA LYS A 375 -11.81 22.82 4.59
C LYS A 375 -11.27 23.12 3.20
N VAL A 376 -10.47 24.17 3.09
CA VAL A 376 -9.73 24.50 1.87
C VAL A 376 -8.25 24.29 2.10
N ASN A 377 -7.59 23.55 1.21
CA ASN A 377 -6.16 23.30 1.23
C ASN A 377 -5.48 24.18 0.18
N GLN A 378 -4.61 25.07 0.63
CA GLN A 378 -3.88 26.00 -0.23
C GLN A 378 -2.39 25.69 -0.15
N ARG A 379 -1.72 25.64 -1.31
CA ARG A 379 -0.27 25.48 -1.36
C ARG A 379 0.39 26.83 -1.08
N THR A 380 1.38 26.84 -0.20
CA THR A 380 2.25 28.00 0.09
C THR A 380 3.64 27.78 -0.54
N GLU A 381 4.47 28.81 -0.58
CA GLU A 381 5.83 28.72 -1.14
C GLU A 381 6.71 27.71 -0.40
N SER A 382 6.50 27.56 0.90
CA SER A 382 7.17 26.57 1.77
C SER A 382 6.83 25.09 1.48
N VAL A 383 6.23 24.79 0.32
CA VAL A 383 5.84 23.45 -0.19
C VAL A 383 4.80 22.70 0.68
N ARG A 384 4.53 23.16 1.91
CA ARG A 384 3.47 22.61 2.76
C ARG A 384 2.10 23.11 2.30
N ASN A 385 1.12 22.21 2.29
CA ASN A 385 -0.28 22.63 2.14
C ASN A 385 -0.77 23.18 3.48
N LYS A 386 -1.26 24.42 3.48
CA LYS A 386 -1.96 25.01 4.62
C LYS A 386 -3.44 24.70 4.52
N THR A 387 -3.97 24.01 5.52
CA THR A 387 -5.39 23.66 5.60
C THR A 387 -6.14 24.73 6.40
N LEU A 388 -7.12 25.35 5.77
CA LEU A 388 -8.01 26.34 6.35
C LEU A 388 -9.37 25.70 6.64
N THR A 389 -9.89 25.84 7.85
CA THR A 389 -11.27 25.43 8.16
C THR A 389 -12.18 26.64 8.04
N LEU A 390 -13.05 26.65 7.04
CA LEU A 390 -13.98 27.75 6.76
C LEU A 390 -15.20 27.68 7.66
N SER A 391 -15.74 26.48 7.84
CA SER A 391 -16.95 26.25 8.63
C SER A 391 -16.89 24.90 9.33
N TYR A 392 -17.56 24.84 10.47
CA TYR A 392 -17.71 23.64 11.28
C TYR A 392 -19.19 23.43 11.55
N LEU A 393 -19.73 22.32 11.07
CA LEU A 393 -21.16 22.00 11.11
C LEU A 393 -21.35 20.76 11.98
N ARG A 394 -21.99 20.91 13.15
CA ARG A 394 -22.41 19.74 13.93
C ARG A 394 -23.68 19.16 13.33
N LEU A 395 -23.76 17.83 13.22
CA LEU A 395 -24.88 17.15 12.56
C LEU A 395 -26.22 17.45 13.25
N ASP A 396 -26.24 17.57 14.57
CA ASP A 396 -27.42 17.90 15.38
C ASP A 396 -27.94 19.34 15.16
N ARG A 397 -27.15 20.20 14.53
CA ARG A 397 -27.46 21.64 14.34
C ARG A 397 -27.31 22.11 12.90
N VAL A 398 -26.96 21.22 11.97
CA VAL A 398 -26.70 21.62 10.58
C VAL A 398 -28.01 22.01 9.90
N THR A 399 -28.01 23.18 9.26
CA THR A 399 -29.13 23.65 8.43
C THR A 399 -28.70 23.68 6.98
N GLY A 400 -29.65 23.52 6.06
CA GLY A 400 -29.38 23.62 4.62
C GLY A 400 -28.78 24.98 4.24
N LYS A 401 -29.22 26.07 4.92
CA LYS A 401 -28.67 27.42 4.71
C LYS A 401 -27.21 27.52 5.14
N ALA A 402 -26.85 27.01 6.32
CA ALA A 402 -25.46 27.06 6.82
C ALA A 402 -24.52 26.22 5.94
N LEU A 403 -24.97 25.04 5.51
CA LEU A 403 -24.21 24.19 4.61
C LEU A 403 -24.04 24.85 3.23
N SER A 404 -25.12 25.34 2.63
CA SER A 404 -25.08 26.03 1.33
C SER A 404 -24.13 27.22 1.36
N HIS A 405 -24.23 28.08 2.39
CA HIS A 405 -23.32 29.20 2.56
C HIS A 405 -21.86 28.75 2.67
N GLY A 406 -21.58 27.71 3.47
CA GLY A 406 -20.22 27.17 3.60
C GLY A 406 -19.66 26.59 2.31
N LEU A 407 -20.48 25.91 1.51
CA LEU A 407 -20.10 25.37 0.21
C LEU A 407 -19.81 26.48 -0.81
N ARG A 408 -20.66 27.51 -0.85
CA ARG A 408 -20.45 28.71 -1.69
C ARG A 408 -19.19 29.46 -1.29
N HIS A 409 -18.95 29.63 0.01
CA HIS A 409 -17.74 30.29 0.52
C HIS A 409 -16.47 29.51 0.14
N GLY A 410 -16.47 28.17 0.26
CA GLY A 410 -15.34 27.35 -0.16
C GLY A 410 -15.03 27.45 -1.65
N ALA A 411 -16.07 27.44 -2.50
CA ALA A 411 -15.91 27.66 -3.93
C ALA A 411 -15.35 29.05 -4.25
N ALA A 412 -15.86 30.09 -3.58
CA ALA A 412 -15.41 31.47 -3.76
C ALA A 412 -13.93 31.66 -3.37
N VAL A 413 -13.49 31.06 -2.26
CA VAL A 413 -12.07 31.07 -1.83
C VAL A 413 -11.17 30.47 -2.92
N ILE A 414 -11.57 29.34 -3.51
CA ILE A 414 -10.78 28.66 -4.55
C ILE A 414 -10.76 29.50 -5.84
N ALA A 415 -11.90 30.03 -6.27
CA ALA A 415 -12.02 30.83 -7.48
C ALA A 415 -11.21 32.12 -7.37
N TYR A 416 -11.31 32.84 -6.25
CA TYR A 416 -10.57 34.07 -6.01
C TYR A 416 -9.06 33.82 -5.95
N ARG A 417 -8.63 32.73 -5.27
CA ARG A 417 -7.22 32.34 -5.27
C ARG A 417 -6.71 32.04 -6.68
N ALA A 418 -7.48 31.33 -7.50
CA ALA A 418 -7.10 31.03 -8.87
C ALA A 418 -6.95 32.32 -9.71
N TYR A 419 -7.84 33.29 -9.50
CA TYR A 419 -7.74 34.62 -10.10
C TYR A 419 -6.46 35.34 -9.68
N LEU A 420 -6.15 35.42 -8.38
CA LEU A 420 -4.92 36.08 -7.88
C LEU A 420 -3.65 35.46 -8.50
N LEU A 421 -3.58 34.13 -8.56
CA LEU A 421 -2.48 33.43 -9.23
C LEU A 421 -2.42 33.73 -10.74
N GLY A 422 -3.57 33.81 -11.40
CA GLY A 422 -3.66 34.19 -12.81
C GLY A 422 -3.21 35.63 -13.09
N GLN A 423 -3.35 36.53 -12.10
CA GLN A 423 -2.84 37.91 -12.14
C GLN A 423 -1.35 38.02 -11.75
N GLY A 424 -0.66 36.90 -11.56
CA GLY A 424 0.78 36.88 -11.26
C GLY A 424 1.15 37.02 -9.79
N ALA A 425 0.18 36.95 -8.86
CA ALA A 425 0.51 36.91 -7.44
C ALA A 425 1.30 35.64 -7.07
N SER A 426 2.23 35.78 -6.13
CA SER A 426 2.96 34.62 -5.58
C SER A 426 2.02 33.68 -4.81
N LEU A 427 2.47 32.45 -4.49
CA LEU A 427 1.64 31.49 -3.75
C LEU A 427 1.20 32.00 -2.37
N ASP A 428 2.05 32.78 -1.72
CA ASP A 428 1.77 33.35 -0.40
C ASP A 428 0.91 34.62 -0.50
N GLN A 429 1.10 35.44 -1.55
CA GLN A 429 0.23 36.59 -1.83
C GLN A 429 -1.18 36.16 -2.25
N ALA A 430 -1.31 35.04 -2.96
CA ALA A 430 -2.59 34.45 -3.35
C ALA A 430 -3.25 33.63 -2.22
N PHE A 431 -2.68 33.63 -1.00
CA PHE A 431 -3.28 32.93 0.13
C PHE A 431 -4.53 33.66 0.61
N VAL A 432 -5.70 33.00 0.49
CA VAL A 432 -6.98 33.57 0.91
C VAL A 432 -7.33 33.03 2.31
N GLY A 433 -7.22 33.88 3.33
CA GLY A 433 -7.55 33.55 4.72
C GLY A 433 -9.05 33.37 4.97
N LYS A 434 -9.42 32.85 6.15
CA LYS A 434 -10.84 32.63 6.53
C LYS A 434 -11.64 33.93 6.60
N GLU A 435 -10.98 35.01 7.00
CA GLU A 435 -11.57 36.34 7.21
C GLU A 435 -11.29 37.29 6.02
N ALA A 436 -10.70 36.77 4.94
CA ALA A 436 -10.44 37.57 3.75
C ALA A 436 -11.76 38.01 3.10
N VAL A 437 -11.83 39.27 2.67
CA VAL A 437 -12.96 39.78 1.90
C VAL A 437 -12.84 39.29 0.46
N ILE A 438 -13.75 38.42 0.04
CA ILE A 438 -13.80 37.87 -1.31
C ILE A 438 -14.77 38.71 -2.14
N PRO A 439 -14.35 39.27 -3.29
CA PRO A 439 -15.23 40.04 -4.16
C PRO A 439 -16.46 39.25 -4.63
N GLY A 440 -17.58 39.96 -4.79
CA GLY A 440 -18.91 39.37 -5.02
C GLY A 440 -18.99 38.50 -6.28
N GLU A 441 -18.23 38.84 -7.32
CA GLU A 441 -18.17 38.12 -8.59
C GLU A 441 -17.63 36.68 -8.46
N PHE A 442 -16.87 36.38 -7.40
CA PHE A 442 -16.36 35.03 -7.13
C PHE A 442 -17.33 34.19 -6.31
N TRP A 443 -18.40 34.78 -5.76
CA TRP A 443 -19.42 34.03 -5.02
C TRP A 443 -20.42 33.41 -5.99
N PRO A 444 -20.45 32.07 -6.12
CA PRO A 444 -21.44 31.44 -6.97
C PRO A 444 -22.84 31.70 -6.39
N ALA A 445 -23.85 31.87 -7.25
CA ALA A 445 -25.23 32.07 -6.82
C ALA A 445 -25.75 30.89 -6.00
N GLU A 446 -25.42 29.68 -6.45
CA GLU A 446 -25.77 28.40 -5.81
C GLU A 446 -24.52 27.60 -5.43
N PRO A 447 -24.62 26.62 -4.51
CA PRO A 447 -23.53 25.70 -4.25
C PRO A 447 -23.11 24.95 -5.51
N VAL A 448 -21.82 24.95 -5.82
CA VAL A 448 -21.25 24.24 -6.99
C VAL A 448 -21.39 22.71 -6.89
N CYS A 449 -21.65 22.18 -5.68
CA CYS A 449 -21.85 20.76 -5.46
C CYS A 449 -23.16 20.49 -4.71
N THR A 450 -23.80 19.37 -5.03
CA THR A 450 -25.12 18.95 -4.53
C THR A 450 -25.06 18.33 -3.13
N ILE A 451 -24.18 18.79 -2.24
CA ILE A 451 -24.10 18.27 -0.87
C ILE A 451 -25.17 18.95 0.00
N THR A 452 -26.14 18.17 0.47
CA THR A 452 -27.25 18.61 1.31
C THR A 452 -27.10 18.16 2.76
N ALA A 453 -27.91 18.70 3.67
CA ALA A 453 -27.93 18.24 5.05
C ALA A 453 -28.36 16.76 5.13
N ALA A 454 -29.31 16.33 4.30
CA ALA A 454 -29.76 14.93 4.22
C ALA A 454 -28.62 13.99 3.84
N ASP A 455 -27.68 14.43 3.00
CA ASP A 455 -26.49 13.65 2.64
C ASP A 455 -25.55 13.47 3.84
N LEU A 456 -25.43 14.47 4.72
CA LEU A 456 -24.63 14.35 5.93
C LEU A 456 -25.24 13.33 6.90
N PHE A 457 -26.57 13.32 7.05
CA PHE A 457 -27.28 12.30 7.83
C PHE A 457 -27.11 10.92 7.21
N TYR A 458 -27.35 10.80 5.91
CA TYR A 458 -27.20 9.54 5.19
C TYR A 458 -25.76 9.00 5.27
N TYR A 459 -24.74 9.86 5.18
CA TYR A 459 -23.35 9.47 5.38
C TYR A 459 -23.13 8.77 6.73
N VAL A 460 -23.72 9.31 7.80
CA VAL A 460 -23.61 8.77 9.15
C VAL A 460 -24.39 7.47 9.30
N ASP A 461 -25.59 7.39 8.74
CA ASP A 461 -26.44 6.19 8.79
C ASP A 461 -25.77 4.97 8.14
N GLN A 462 -24.94 5.18 7.11
CA GLN A 462 -24.20 4.11 6.42
C GLN A 462 -22.95 3.64 7.19
N ARG A 463 -22.60 4.26 8.32
CA ARG A 463 -21.44 3.85 9.13
C ARG A 463 -21.88 2.93 10.27
N PRO A 464 -21.15 1.83 10.52
CA PRO A 464 -21.41 1.05 11.72
C PRO A 464 -21.23 1.97 12.93
N ARG A 465 -22.19 1.96 13.84
CA ARG A 465 -22.02 2.52 15.18
C ARG A 465 -20.96 1.67 15.87
N THR A 466 -19.70 2.02 15.69
CA THR A 466 -18.62 1.45 16.49
C THR A 466 -18.89 1.86 17.93
N LEU A 467 -19.32 0.88 18.73
CA LEU A 467 -19.24 0.90 20.19
C LEU A 467 -17.78 0.81 20.61
#